data_AF-A0A950IZU5-F1
#
_entry.id   AF-A0A950IZU5-F1
#
_cell.length_a   1.000
_cell.length_b   1.000
_cell.length_c   1.000
_cell.angle_alpha   90.00
_cell.angle_beta   90.00
_cell.angle_gamma   90.00
#
_symmetry.space_group_name_H-M   'P 1'
#
loop_
_entity.id
_entity.type
_entity.pdbx_description
1 polymer ?
#
loop_
_entity_poly.entity_id
_entity_poly.type
_entity_poly.pdbx_seq_one_letter_code
_entity_poly.pdbx_strand_id
1 'polypeptide(L)'
;MPRNELLVYRILRILRSKQVQFLDERQIISAIHRESGDEFNDNIIHDHLHYMQSHGLLKPINLKPRSHGYALDWAGYDYLDAS
;
A
#
# COMPACT_ATOMS: atom_id res chain seq x y z
N MET A 1 9.20 3.70 13.17
CA MET A 1 8.80 4.87 12.35
C MET A 1 7.45 5.36 12.86
N PRO A 2 7.20 6.68 13.00
CA PRO A 2 5.87 7.18 13.36
C PRO A 2 4.87 6.86 12.25
N ARG A 3 3.66 6.43 12.63
CA ARG A 3 2.59 6.09 11.68
C ARG A 3 2.15 7.34 10.92
N ASN A 4 2.35 7.35 9.60
CA ASN A 4 1.80 8.40 8.74
C ASN A 4 0.43 7.96 8.21
N GLU A 5 -0.64 8.39 8.87
CA GLU A 5 -2.01 7.99 8.49
C GLU A 5 -2.41 8.45 7.08
N LEU A 6 -1.88 9.58 6.63
CA LEU A 6 -2.11 10.07 5.27
C LEU A 6 -1.53 9.10 4.23
N LEU A 7 -0.30 8.63 4.45
CA LEU A 7 0.35 7.66 3.57
C LEU A 7 -0.39 6.32 3.58
N VAL A 8 -0.80 5.84 4.75
CA VAL A 8 -1.62 4.62 4.89
C VAL A 8 -2.90 4.74 4.07
N TYR A 9 -3.66 5.83 4.24
CA TYR A 9 -4.89 6.06 3.49
C TYR A 9 -4.65 6.12 1.97
N ARG A 10 -3.59 6.82 1.52
CA ARG A 10 -3.25 6.90 0.09
C ARG A 10 -2.93 5.53 -0.51
N ILE A 11 -2.14 4.70 0.18
CA ILE A 11 -1.80 3.34 -0.27
C ILE A 11 -3.07 2.49 -0.40
N LEU A 12 -3.95 2.49 0.61
CA LEU A 12 -5.20 1.73 0.58
C LEU A 12 -6.11 2.20 -0.55
N ARG A 13 -6.22 3.53 -0.74
CA ARG A 13 -7.03 4.13 -1.81
C ARG A 13 -6.54 3.73 -3.20
N ILE A 14 -5.22 3.72 -3.42
CA ILE A 14 -4.61 3.30 -4.69
C ILE A 14 -5.00 1.85 -4.99
N LEU A 15 -4.87 0.95 -4.01
CA LEU A 15 -5.23 -0.46 -4.15
C LEU A 15 -6.73 -0.64 -4.45
N ARG A 16 -7.61 0.10 -3.78
CA ARG A 16 -9.07 0.07 -4.05
C ARG A 16 -9.40 0.59 -5.44
N SER A 17 -8.80 1.70 -5.86
CA SER A 17 -9.14 2.41 -7.10
C SER A 17 -8.86 1.60 -8.36
N LYS A 18 -7.82 0.77 -8.33
CA LYS A 18 -7.37 0.03 -9.51
C LYS A 18 -8.21 -1.21 -9.80
N GLN A 19 -9.17 -1.58 -8.92
CA GLN A 19 -10.03 -2.78 -9.00
C GLN A 19 -9.28 -4.07 -9.33
N VAL A 20 -7.97 -4.11 -9.05
CA VAL A 20 -7.11 -5.28 -9.26
C VAL A 20 -7.00 -6.06 -7.98
N GLN A 21 -6.86 -7.37 -8.13
CA GLN A 21 -6.68 -8.27 -7.01
C GLN A 21 -5.42 -7.95 -6.20
N PHE A 22 -4.40 -7.36 -6.82
CA PHE A 22 -3.16 -6.93 -6.17
C PHE A 22 -2.41 -5.91 -7.04
N LEU A 23 -1.46 -5.20 -6.44
CA LEU A 23 -0.46 -4.38 -7.14
C LEU A 23 0.94 -4.78 -6.72
N ASP A 24 1.88 -4.75 -7.66
CA ASP A 24 3.30 -4.86 -7.35
C ASP A 24 3.76 -3.67 -6.50
N GLU A 25 4.72 -3.89 -5.60
CA GLU A 25 5.32 -2.82 -4.79
C GLU A 25 5.77 -1.61 -5.61
N ARG A 26 6.44 -1.87 -6.74
CA ARG A 26 6.91 -0.81 -7.66
C ARG A 26 5.76 0.00 -8.27
N GLN A 27 4.63 -0.64 -8.54
CA GLN A 27 3.44 0.05 -9.06
C GLN A 27 2.82 0.93 -7.98
N ILE A 28 2.81 0.47 -6.72
CA ILE A 28 2.35 1.26 -5.58
C ILE A 28 3.26 2.48 -5.38
N ILE A 29 4.58 2.29 -5.33
CA ILE A 29 5.57 3.38 -5.22
C ILE A 29 5.37 4.41 -6.34
N SER A 30 5.29 3.94 -7.59
CA SER A 30 5.08 4.83 -8.75
C SER A 30 3.76 5.60 -8.66
N ALA A 31 2.70 4.97 -8.17
CA ALA A 31 1.41 5.62 -7.98
C ALA A 31 1.44 6.67 -6.86
N ILE A 32 2.12 6.37 -5.75
CA ILE A 32 2.30 7.31 -4.64
C ILE A 32 3.10 8.54 -5.10
N HIS A 33 4.20 8.36 -5.83
CA HIS A 33 4.97 9.48 -6.40
C HIS A 33 4.13 10.31 -7.36
N ARG A 34 3.27 9.69 -8.15
CA ARG A 34 2.38 10.42 -9.06
C ARG A 34 1.37 11.29 -8.31
N GLU A 35 0.89 10.83 -7.14
CA GLU A 35 -0.07 11.59 -6.33
C GLU A 35 0.58 12.61 -5.39
N SER A 36 1.80 12.31 -4.90
CA SER A 36 2.44 13.01 -3.78
C SER A 36 3.73 13.73 -4.17
N GLY A 37 4.21 13.56 -5.42
CA GLY A 37 5.53 14.02 -5.83
C GLY A 37 6.64 13.33 -5.04
N ASP A 38 7.61 14.12 -4.57
CA ASP A 38 8.75 13.66 -3.77
C ASP A 38 8.49 13.74 -2.25
N GLU A 39 7.24 13.87 -1.81
CA GLU A 39 6.85 13.93 -0.39
C GLU A 39 7.28 12.68 0.39
N PHE A 40 7.25 11.51 -0.26
CA PHE A 40 7.64 10.23 0.30
C PHE A 40 8.71 9.57 -0.57
N ASN A 41 9.80 9.11 0.03
CA ASN A 41 10.79 8.31 -0.67
C ASN A 41 10.43 6.81 -0.65
N ASP A 42 11.02 6.04 -1.55
CA ASP A 42 10.77 4.60 -1.72
C ASP A 42 10.92 3.81 -0.41
N ASN A 43 11.93 4.12 0.41
CA ASN A 43 12.19 3.43 1.68
C ASN A 43 11.05 3.65 2.68
N ILE A 44 10.53 4.88 2.78
CA ILE A 44 9.39 5.23 3.64
C ILE A 44 8.14 4.47 3.20
N ILE A 45 7.91 4.38 1.88
CA ILE A 45 6.76 3.66 1.33
C ILE A 45 6.90 2.16 1.60
N HIS A 46 8.09 1.59 1.40
CA HIS A 46 8.40 0.20 1.70
C HIS A 46 8.14 -0.13 3.18
N ASP A 47 8.67 0.68 4.10
CA ASP A 47 8.46 0.51 5.54
C ASP A 47 6.97 0.56 5.91
N HIS A 48 6.20 1.43 5.27
CA HIS A 48 4.75 1.52 5.48
C HIS A 48 4.00 0.32 4.91
N LEU A 49 4.40 -0.21 3.75
CA LEU A 49 3.80 -1.42 3.20
C LEU A 49 4.03 -2.63 4.12
N HIS A 50 5.25 -2.79 4.64
CA HIS A 50 5.57 -3.83 5.61
C HIS A 50 4.80 -3.65 6.93
N TYR A 51 4.72 -2.41 7.43
CA TYR A 51 3.89 -2.09 8.59
C TYR A 51 2.42 -2.47 8.36
N MET A 52 1.82 -2.04 7.26
CA MET A 52 0.42 -2.31 6.93
C MET A 52 0.15 -3.82 6.77
N GLN A 53 1.09 -4.57 6.18
CA GLN A 53 1.02 -6.02 6.12
C GLN A 53 1.01 -6.65 7.52
N SER A 54 1.96 -6.26 8.38
CA SER A 54 2.06 -6.81 9.74
C SER A 54 0.84 -6.51 10.63
N HIS A 55 0.06 -5.47 10.28
CA HIS A 55 -1.15 -5.07 10.99
C HIS A 55 -2.45 -5.56 10.31
N GLY A 56 -2.34 -6.41 9.29
CA GLY A 56 -3.51 -7.01 8.62
C GLY A 56 -4.31 -6.05 7.73
N LEU A 57 -3.76 -4.90 7.36
CA LEU A 57 -4.38 -3.98 6.40
C LEU A 57 -4.15 -4.45 4.96
N LEU A 58 -3.02 -5.12 4.72
CA LEU A 58 -2.62 -5.65 3.42
C LEU A 58 -2.31 -7.14 3.52
N LYS A 59 -2.67 -7.87 2.47
CA LYS A 59 -2.28 -9.25 2.27
C LYS A 59 -1.12 -9.34 1.26
N PRO A 60 -0.02 -10.03 1.60
CA PRO A 60 1.09 -10.21 0.66
C PRO A 60 0.70 -11.23 -0.42
N ILE A 61 1.11 -10.96 -1.66
CA ILE A 61 0.90 -11.81 -2.82
C ILE A 61 2.28 -12.17 -3.40
N ASN A 62 2.59 -13.46 -3.40
CA ASN A 62 3.84 -13.96 -3.95
C ASN A 62 3.78 -13.93 -5.49
N LEU A 63 4.55 -13.02 -6.09
CA LEU A 63 4.68 -12.94 -7.55
C LEU A 63 5.99 -13.61 -7.96
N LYS A 64 5.91 -14.55 -8.91
CA LYS A 64 7.08 -15.27 -9.41
C LYS A 64 8.06 -14.30 -10.11
N PRO A 65 9.40 -14.43 -9.96
CA PRO A 65 10.16 -15.03 -8.87
C PRO A 65 10.82 -13.98 -7.94
N ARG A 66 10.54 -12.68 -8.07
CA ARG A 66 11.21 -11.62 -7.30
C ARG A 66 10.36 -10.36 -7.03
N SER A 67 9.05 -10.45 -7.23
CA SER A 67 8.16 -9.32 -6.98
C SER A 67 7.27 -9.61 -5.77
N HIS A 68 7.13 -8.60 -4.89
CA HIS A 68 6.15 -8.61 -3.83
C HIS A 68 4.93 -7.83 -4.32
N GLY A 69 3.79 -8.52 -4.35
CA GLY A 69 2.50 -7.89 -4.56
C GLY A 69 1.81 -7.64 -3.23
N TYR A 70 0.96 -6.62 -3.19
CA TYR A 70 0.09 -6.34 -2.06
C TYR A 70 -1.35 -6.26 -2.54
N ALA A 71 -2.24 -6.89 -1.79
CA ALA A 71 -3.69 -6.81 -1.95
C ALA A 71 -4.30 -6.16 -0.70
N LEU A 72 -5.48 -5.55 -0.83
CA LEU A 72 -6.26 -5.15 0.35
C LEU A 72 -6.70 -6.38 1.13
N ASP A 73 -6.58 -6.31 2.45
CA ASP A 73 -7.20 -7.26 3.36
C ASP A 73 -8.46 -6.64 3.98
N TRP A 74 -9.26 -7.45 4.69
CA TRP A 74 -10.55 -7.03 5.25
C TRP A 74 -10.44 -5.78 6.12
N ALA A 75 -9.45 -5.71 7.02
CA ALA A 75 -9.24 -4.53 7.86
C ALA A 75 -8.83 -3.29 7.05
N GLY A 76 -8.22 -3.46 5.88
CA GLY A 76 -7.92 -2.38 4.94
C GLY A 76 -9.18 -1.82 4.27
N TYR A 77 -10.17 -2.67 3.98
CA TYR A 77 -11.49 -2.22 3.52
C TYR A 77 -12.25 -1.49 4.62
N ASP A 78 -12.31 -2.06 5.82
CA ASP A 78 -12.96 -1.42 6.97
C ASP A 78 -12.36 -0.04 7.28
N TYR A 79 -11.03 0.07 7.19
CA TYR A 79 -10.33 1.34 7.37
C TYR A 79 -10.78 2.40 6.36
N LEU A 80 -10.90 2.02 5.09
CA LEU A 80 -11.31 2.94 4.02
C LEU A 80 -12.78 3.35 4.10
N ASP A 81 -13.66 2.50 4.65
CA ASP A 81 -15.07 2.82 4.79
C ASP A 81 -15.37 3.62 6.07
N ALA A 82 -14.48 3.57 7.07
CA ALA A 82 -14.58 4.35 8.31
C ALA A 82 -13.92 5.75 8.24
N SER A 83 -13.17 6.05 7.17
CA SER A 83 -12.42 7.30 6.97
C SER A 83 -13.15 8.26 6.02
#